data_AF-A0A956LZT7-F1
#
_entry.id   AF-A0A956LZT7-F1
#
_cell.length_a   1.000
_cell.length_b   1.000
_cell.length_c   1.000
_cell.angle_alpha   90.00
_cell.angle_beta   90.00
_cell.angle_gamma   90.00
#
_symmetry.space_group_name_H-M   'P 1'
#
loop_
_entity.id
_entity.type
_entity.pdbx_description
1 polymer ?
#
loop_
_entity_poly.entity_id
_entity_poly.type
_entity_poly.pdbx_seq_one_letter_code
_entity_poly.pdbx_strand_id
1 'polypeptide(L)'
;MNNDFSNWMRRSDRLRLSRLASALAMGALASAVLSGCANDFAGEEMRLGEEDKIRVLGMVIEPPEAAPGEAVEVTLHWYDPRPASTRIDWTVALEYDAGNYGVDPVERHYVDLSGSEVPNSTADEGDGFYSQSFSFLVPDSVLVWSPAVATLMQADEVADYASELAKWAEPTPAGWNGFFAALDAAYLDSLDDESASLIRSLADLFAAQIRFHARLEHGSTVDAARALTVRYSSALGSENVNENTQVSSLFLVGIPHDDVVWSERDEYEGEMEWTPIALDDEVHARVSVALQESWTYYLVCDGLTQTYRSPYFTGEVLEELMRYRWFRFRAADPTSDQPFFVTDDGNDADVYDLDEAVRIEPSTGERYRICVVLRDERPEWLRYQATPGQRVVLTDIDFEPR
;
A
#
# COMPACT_ATOMS: atom_id res chain seq x y z
N MET A 1 -28.51 -12.44 65.55
CA MET A 1 -27.22 -12.63 64.87
C MET A 1 -27.33 -13.83 63.94
N ASN A 2 -27.56 -13.59 62.64
CA ASN A 2 -27.41 -14.50 61.49
C ASN A 2 -28.22 -13.95 60.31
N ASN A 3 -27.73 -12.89 59.65
CA ASN A 3 -28.26 -12.45 58.36
C ASN A 3 -27.20 -11.83 57.41
N ASP A 4 -25.93 -11.72 57.83
CA ASP A 4 -24.88 -11.14 56.96
C ASP A 4 -24.12 -12.18 56.12
N PHE A 5 -24.09 -13.46 56.52
CA PHE A 5 -23.30 -14.45 55.79
C PHE A 5 -23.98 -14.94 54.51
N SER A 6 -25.32 -14.98 54.48
CA SER A 6 -26.10 -15.39 53.29
C SER A 6 -26.13 -14.33 52.18
N ASN A 7 -25.96 -13.04 52.54
CA ASN A 7 -25.89 -11.96 51.56
C ASN A 7 -24.51 -11.82 50.92
N TRP A 8 -23.45 -12.23 51.62
CA TRP A 8 -22.10 -12.25 51.07
C TRP A 8 -21.92 -13.37 50.01
N MET A 9 -22.44 -14.58 50.28
CA MET A 9 -22.36 -15.71 49.34
C MET A 9 -23.17 -15.49 48.05
N ARG A 10 -24.32 -14.80 48.12
CA ARG A 10 -25.10 -14.45 46.91
C ARG A 10 -24.46 -13.36 46.05
N ARG A 11 -23.58 -12.53 46.61
CA ARG A 11 -22.78 -11.56 45.85
C ARG A 11 -21.57 -12.21 45.17
N SER A 12 -20.93 -13.19 45.80
CA SER A 12 -19.80 -13.89 45.18
C SER A 12 -20.21 -14.75 43.97
N ASP A 13 -21.40 -15.36 44.01
CA ASP A 13 -21.88 -16.18 42.89
C ASP A 13 -22.37 -15.35 41.70
N ARG A 14 -22.94 -14.16 41.95
CA ARG A 14 -23.26 -13.20 40.88
C ARG A 14 -22.01 -12.63 40.21
N LEU A 15 -20.93 -12.41 40.97
CA LEU A 15 -19.65 -11.98 40.42
C LEU A 15 -18.91 -13.08 39.64
N ARG A 16 -19.13 -14.36 39.97
CA ARG A 16 -18.58 -15.49 39.20
C ARG A 16 -19.34 -15.74 37.91
N LEU A 17 -20.68 -15.63 37.93
CA LEU A 17 -21.50 -15.71 36.72
C LEU A 17 -21.29 -14.50 35.79
N SER A 18 -21.10 -13.29 36.33
CA SER A 18 -20.75 -12.14 35.50
C SER A 18 -19.34 -12.26 34.90
N ARG A 19 -18.36 -12.84 35.62
CA ARG A 19 -17.01 -13.08 35.09
C ARG A 19 -16.97 -14.19 34.05
N LEU A 20 -17.79 -15.25 34.18
CA LEU A 20 -17.92 -16.28 33.15
C LEU A 20 -18.66 -15.75 31.90
N ALA A 21 -19.69 -14.92 32.07
CA ALA A 21 -20.35 -14.25 30.96
C ALA A 21 -19.44 -13.22 30.28
N SER A 22 -18.62 -12.47 31.04
CA SER A 22 -17.60 -11.57 30.49
C SER A 22 -16.44 -12.32 29.85
N ALA A 23 -16.06 -13.51 30.33
CA ALA A 23 -15.02 -14.33 29.72
C ALA A 23 -15.50 -15.04 28.45
N LEU A 24 -16.77 -15.47 28.38
CA LEU A 24 -17.38 -15.98 27.15
C LEU A 24 -17.68 -14.86 26.15
N ALA A 25 -18.09 -13.69 26.62
CA ALA A 25 -18.26 -12.50 25.76
C ALA A 25 -16.90 -11.99 25.26
N MET A 26 -15.84 -11.98 26.09
CA MET A 26 -14.48 -11.67 25.64
C MET A 26 -13.86 -12.77 24.78
N GLY A 27 -14.25 -14.04 24.95
CA GLY A 27 -13.82 -15.12 24.06
C GLY A 27 -14.47 -15.02 22.68
N ALA A 28 -15.77 -14.71 22.63
CA ALA A 28 -16.48 -14.47 21.37
C ALA A 28 -16.09 -13.13 20.71
N LEU A 29 -15.79 -12.08 21.49
CA LEU A 29 -15.21 -10.84 20.98
C LEU A 29 -13.76 -11.05 20.53
N ALA A 30 -12.95 -11.85 21.22
CA ALA A 30 -11.58 -12.15 20.78
C ALA A 30 -11.57 -12.99 19.50
N SER A 31 -12.52 -13.91 19.32
CA SER A 31 -12.69 -14.61 18.04
C SER A 31 -13.26 -13.74 16.92
N ALA A 32 -14.00 -12.67 17.24
CA ALA A 32 -14.48 -11.67 16.27
C ALA A 32 -13.46 -10.54 16.00
N VAL A 33 -12.55 -10.28 16.95
CA VAL A 33 -11.48 -9.29 16.86
C VAL A 33 -10.23 -9.89 16.22
N LEU A 34 -10.01 -11.20 16.32
CA LEU A 34 -8.99 -11.91 15.53
C LEU A 34 -9.42 -12.21 14.09
N SER A 35 -10.68 -11.96 13.72
CA SER A 35 -11.15 -11.94 12.33
C SER A 35 -11.18 -10.53 11.72
N GLY A 36 -10.65 -9.53 12.43
CA GLY A 36 -10.56 -8.12 12.00
C GLY A 36 -9.24 -7.75 11.35
N CYS A 37 -8.46 -8.71 10.87
CA CYS A 37 -7.25 -8.47 10.08
C CYS A 37 -7.61 -8.16 8.62
N ALA A 38 -8.40 -7.10 8.41
CA ALA A 38 -8.70 -6.55 7.09
C ALA A 38 -7.83 -5.31 6.87
N ASN A 39 -6.52 -5.53 6.72
CA ASN A 39 -5.59 -4.54 6.14
C ASN A 39 -5.08 -5.10 4.80
N ASP A 40 -5.97 -5.03 3.81
CA ASP A 40 -5.67 -4.72 2.41
C ASP A 40 -4.74 -5.64 1.60
N PHE A 41 -4.86 -6.95 1.77
CA PHE A 41 -4.64 -7.97 0.73
C PHE A 41 -5.28 -9.29 1.19
N ALA A 42 -5.71 -10.17 0.29
CA ALA A 42 -6.27 -11.49 0.62
C ALA A 42 -5.21 -12.38 1.33
N GLY A 43 -5.06 -12.21 2.64
CA GLY A 43 -4.00 -12.82 3.45
C GLY A 43 -4.18 -14.31 3.73
N GLU A 44 -5.31 -14.94 3.38
CA GLU A 44 -5.58 -16.35 3.68
C GLU A 44 -5.50 -17.30 2.47
N GLU A 45 -5.27 -16.81 1.23
CA GLU A 45 -5.37 -17.65 0.02
C GLU A 45 -4.05 -18.13 -0.61
N MET A 46 -2.87 -17.83 -0.06
CA MET A 46 -1.59 -18.17 -0.70
C MET A 46 -0.76 -19.19 0.08
N ARG A 47 -1.37 -20.34 0.41
CA ARG A 47 -0.56 -21.55 0.56
C ARG A 47 -0.09 -21.98 -0.84
N LEU A 48 1.18 -22.38 -0.97
CA LEU A 48 1.81 -22.93 -2.19
C LEU A 48 1.15 -24.22 -2.75
N GLY A 49 -0.11 -24.51 -2.40
CA GLY A 49 -0.90 -25.64 -2.90
C GLY A 49 -2.04 -25.26 -3.84
N GLU A 50 -2.12 -24.00 -4.30
CA GLU A 50 -3.17 -23.55 -5.23
C GLU A 50 -2.56 -22.82 -6.44
N GLU A 51 -1.78 -23.58 -7.21
CA GLU A 51 -1.07 -23.21 -8.46
C GLU A 51 -1.96 -22.64 -9.57
N ASP A 52 -3.28 -22.74 -9.38
CA ASP A 52 -4.34 -22.51 -10.37
C ASP A 52 -5.12 -21.21 -10.14
N LYS A 53 -4.73 -20.41 -9.14
CA LYS A 53 -5.45 -19.21 -8.69
C LYS A 53 -4.85 -17.91 -9.23
N ILE A 54 -5.71 -16.90 -9.37
CA ILE A 54 -5.31 -15.50 -9.59
C ILE A 54 -4.51 -15.00 -8.38
N ARG A 55 -3.45 -14.25 -8.65
CA ARG A 55 -2.66 -13.56 -7.62
C ARG A 55 -2.57 -12.08 -7.95
N VAL A 56 -3.19 -11.25 -7.13
CA VAL A 56 -3.00 -9.80 -7.24
C VAL A 56 -1.58 -9.47 -6.77
N LEU A 57 -0.87 -8.66 -7.54
CA LEU A 57 0.48 -8.22 -7.21
C LEU A 57 0.43 -6.81 -6.60
N GLY A 58 -0.34 -5.92 -7.21
CA GLY A 58 -0.50 -4.57 -6.68
C GLY A 58 -1.47 -3.72 -7.47
N MET A 59 -1.93 -2.63 -6.85
CA MET A 59 -2.67 -1.57 -7.52
C MET A 59 -1.91 -0.26 -7.29
N VAL A 60 -1.41 0.32 -8.37
CA VAL A 60 -0.63 1.55 -8.40
C VAL A 60 -1.53 2.69 -8.85
N ILE A 61 -1.45 3.84 -8.18
CA ILE A 61 -2.19 5.05 -8.56
C ILE A 61 -1.17 6.17 -8.74
N GLU A 62 -1.14 6.78 -9.92
CA GLU A 62 -0.15 7.79 -10.29
C GLU A 62 -0.85 9.09 -10.77
N PRO A 63 -0.63 10.22 -10.07
CA PRO A 63 0.01 10.36 -8.75
C PRO A 63 -0.82 9.70 -7.62
N PRO A 64 -0.22 9.33 -6.46
CA PRO A 64 -0.96 8.76 -5.32
C PRO A 64 -1.76 9.79 -4.52
N GLU A 65 -1.72 11.04 -4.97
CA GLU A 65 -2.51 12.15 -4.47
C GLU A 65 -2.87 13.06 -5.64
N ALA A 66 -4.11 13.53 -5.67
CA ALA A 66 -4.59 14.45 -6.69
C ALA A 66 -5.56 15.48 -6.10
N ALA A 67 -5.65 16.65 -6.72
CA ALA A 67 -6.69 17.61 -6.41
C ALA A 67 -8.02 17.23 -7.08
N PRO A 68 -9.17 17.68 -6.56
CA PRO A 68 -10.42 17.61 -7.30
C PRO A 68 -10.29 18.27 -8.68
N GLY A 69 -10.78 17.59 -9.72
CA GLY A 69 -10.66 18.01 -11.12
C GLY A 69 -9.37 17.53 -11.81
N GLU A 70 -8.43 16.94 -11.09
CA GLU A 70 -7.24 16.31 -11.69
C GLU A 70 -7.51 14.84 -12.05
N ALA A 71 -6.75 14.34 -13.03
CA ALA A 71 -6.81 12.95 -13.44
C ALA A 71 -5.66 12.16 -12.82
N VAL A 72 -5.94 10.92 -12.42
CA VAL A 72 -4.95 9.94 -12.00
C VAL A 72 -4.97 8.75 -12.95
N GLU A 73 -3.85 8.07 -13.08
CA GLU A 73 -3.76 6.76 -13.71
C GLU A 73 -3.83 5.67 -12.64
N VAL A 74 -4.72 4.68 -12.83
CA VAL A 74 -4.89 3.54 -11.93
C VAL A 74 -4.48 2.29 -12.69
N THR A 75 -3.48 1.57 -12.18
CA THR A 75 -2.94 0.35 -12.79
C THR A 75 -3.05 -0.82 -11.81
N LEU A 76 -3.73 -1.89 -12.23
CA LEU A 76 -3.72 -3.18 -11.52
C LEU A 76 -2.70 -4.11 -12.16
N HIS A 77 -1.86 -4.73 -11.34
CA HIS A 77 -0.96 -5.82 -11.73
C HIS A 77 -1.41 -7.12 -11.06
N TRP A 78 -1.53 -8.19 -11.84
CA TRP A 78 -1.84 -9.52 -11.33
C TRP A 78 -1.16 -10.60 -12.17
N TYR A 79 -1.00 -11.76 -11.55
CA TYR A 79 -0.65 -13.01 -12.21
C TYR A 79 -1.90 -13.88 -12.32
N ASP A 80 -2.09 -14.46 -13.50
CA ASP A 80 -3.14 -15.42 -13.77
C ASP A 80 -2.62 -16.53 -14.69
N PRO A 81 -2.50 -17.78 -14.19
CA PRO A 81 -2.03 -18.90 -15.00
C PRO A 81 -2.99 -19.28 -16.14
N ARG A 82 -4.25 -18.78 -16.12
CA ARG A 82 -5.32 -19.14 -17.07
C ARG A 82 -6.20 -17.92 -17.42
N PRO A 83 -5.67 -16.94 -18.15
CA PRO A 83 -6.34 -15.64 -18.38
C PRO A 83 -7.70 -15.68 -19.09
N ALA A 84 -7.98 -16.75 -19.85
CA ALA A 84 -9.07 -16.78 -20.81
C ALA A 84 -10.48 -16.64 -20.19
N SER A 85 -10.60 -16.74 -18.86
CA SER A 85 -11.86 -16.62 -18.13
C SER A 85 -11.91 -15.49 -17.11
N THR A 86 -10.85 -14.69 -16.98
CA THR A 86 -10.76 -13.71 -15.90
C THR A 86 -11.52 -12.45 -16.25
N ARG A 87 -12.51 -12.14 -15.41
CA ARG A 87 -13.30 -10.92 -15.48
C ARG A 87 -12.86 -10.00 -14.35
N ILE A 88 -12.73 -8.71 -14.66
CA ILE A 88 -12.42 -7.68 -13.68
C ILE A 88 -13.57 -6.67 -13.67
N ASP A 89 -14.24 -6.55 -12.54
CA ASP A 89 -15.24 -5.52 -12.29
C ASP A 89 -14.61 -4.42 -11.42
N TRP A 90 -14.70 -3.18 -11.89
CA TRP A 90 -14.07 -2.03 -11.25
C TRP A 90 -15.11 -1.13 -10.61
N THR A 91 -14.87 -0.75 -9.35
CA THR A 91 -15.70 0.23 -8.65
C THR A 91 -14.83 1.20 -7.89
N VAL A 92 -15.35 2.40 -7.63
CA VAL A 92 -14.71 3.39 -6.76
C VAL A 92 -15.70 3.90 -5.73
N ALA A 93 -15.32 3.86 -4.45
CA ALA A 93 -16.03 4.53 -3.37
C ALA A 93 -15.50 5.97 -3.24
N LEU A 94 -16.37 6.96 -3.50
CA LEU A 94 -15.98 8.39 -3.49
C LEU A 94 -16.00 9.00 -2.08
N GLU A 95 -16.52 8.29 -1.09
CA GLU A 95 -16.41 8.64 0.32
C GLU A 95 -15.78 7.42 1.01
N TYR A 96 -14.51 7.54 1.38
CA TYR A 96 -13.79 6.54 2.15
C TYR A 96 -13.23 7.13 3.44
N ASP A 97 -13.45 6.43 4.55
CA ASP A 97 -12.83 6.69 5.85
C ASP A 97 -12.35 5.35 6.42
N ALA A 98 -11.04 5.20 6.63
CA ALA A 98 -10.46 3.98 7.20
C ALA A 98 -10.82 3.78 8.69
N GLY A 99 -11.28 4.85 9.37
CA GLY A 99 -11.47 4.90 10.81
C GLY A 99 -10.13 4.88 11.58
N ASN A 100 -10.17 5.23 12.86
CA ASN A 100 -8.96 5.39 13.71
C ASN A 100 -8.09 4.13 13.87
N TYR A 101 -8.60 2.95 13.50
CA TYR A 101 -7.93 1.67 13.69
C TYR A 101 -8.07 0.71 12.49
N GLY A 102 -8.63 1.15 11.35
CA GLY A 102 -8.86 0.26 10.19
C GLY A 102 -9.98 -0.77 10.38
N VAL A 103 -10.68 -0.78 11.52
CA VAL A 103 -11.64 -1.85 11.88
C VAL A 103 -13.05 -1.58 11.36
N ASP A 104 -13.42 -0.32 11.15
CA ASP A 104 -14.76 0.09 10.71
C ASP A 104 -14.68 1.05 9.52
N PRO A 105 -14.19 0.61 8.35
CA PRO A 105 -14.13 1.47 7.19
C PRO A 105 -15.54 1.88 6.75
N VAL A 106 -15.70 3.16 6.42
CA VAL A 106 -16.93 3.68 5.81
C VAL A 106 -16.67 3.90 4.34
N GLU A 107 -17.44 3.22 3.50
CA GLU A 107 -17.41 3.39 2.04
C GLU A 107 -18.81 3.74 1.52
N ARG A 108 -18.92 4.83 0.75
CA ARG A 108 -20.18 5.29 0.16
C ARG A 108 -19.93 5.91 -1.21
N HIS A 109 -21.03 6.29 -1.87
CA HIS A 109 -21.02 6.94 -3.19
C HIS A 109 -20.27 6.13 -4.25
N TYR A 110 -20.59 4.84 -4.34
CA TYR A 110 -19.98 3.95 -5.32
C TYR A 110 -20.29 4.37 -6.75
N VAL A 111 -19.25 4.42 -7.56
CA VAL A 111 -19.33 4.54 -9.02
C VAL A 111 -18.83 3.23 -9.63
N ASP A 112 -19.66 2.65 -10.48
CA ASP A 112 -19.27 1.51 -11.30
C ASP A 112 -18.47 2.01 -12.50
N LEU A 113 -17.25 1.48 -12.65
CA LEU A 113 -16.34 1.81 -13.75
C LEU A 113 -16.35 0.73 -14.83
N SER A 114 -17.06 -0.38 -14.59
CA SER A 114 -17.20 -1.51 -15.51
C SER A 114 -18.17 -1.13 -16.65
N GLY A 115 -17.67 -0.76 -17.84
CA GLY A 115 -18.59 -0.64 -18.98
C GLY A 115 -18.18 0.13 -20.23
N SER A 116 -17.22 1.07 -20.18
CA SER A 116 -16.87 1.80 -21.43
C SER A 116 -15.53 2.53 -21.48
N GLU A 117 -14.83 2.72 -20.36
CA GLU A 117 -13.59 3.55 -20.34
C GLU A 117 -12.39 2.83 -19.72
N VAL A 118 -12.57 1.63 -19.16
CA VAL A 118 -11.46 0.78 -18.71
C VAL A 118 -10.99 -0.07 -19.90
N PRO A 119 -9.72 0.05 -20.33
CA PRO A 119 -9.20 -0.72 -21.46
C PRO A 119 -9.05 -2.19 -21.08
N ASN A 120 -8.88 -3.05 -22.09
CA ASN A 120 -8.64 -4.47 -21.85
C ASN A 120 -7.27 -4.68 -21.19
N SER A 121 -7.18 -5.75 -20.41
CA SER A 121 -5.93 -6.24 -19.84
C SER A 121 -4.87 -6.43 -20.92
N THR A 122 -3.69 -5.87 -20.68
CA THR A 122 -2.47 -6.13 -21.45
C THR A 122 -1.70 -7.26 -20.78
N ALA A 123 -1.32 -8.27 -21.56
CA ALA A 123 -0.52 -9.37 -21.08
C ALA A 123 0.95 -9.11 -21.37
N ASP A 124 1.81 -9.48 -20.44
CA ASP A 124 3.22 -9.63 -20.74
C ASP A 124 3.41 -10.89 -21.59
N GLU A 125 4.29 -10.82 -22.58
CA GLU A 125 4.50 -11.92 -23.52
C GLU A 125 4.91 -13.21 -22.80
N GLY A 126 4.00 -14.19 -22.76
CA GLY A 126 4.32 -15.61 -22.53
C GLY A 126 4.08 -16.20 -21.14
N ASP A 127 3.90 -15.38 -20.11
CA ASP A 127 4.18 -15.86 -18.73
C ASP A 127 3.06 -15.63 -17.71
N GLY A 128 1.85 -15.26 -18.13
CA GLY A 128 0.68 -15.16 -17.24
C GLY A 128 0.63 -13.90 -16.36
N PHE A 129 1.44 -12.88 -16.66
CA PHE A 129 1.37 -11.57 -16.00
C PHE A 129 0.52 -10.62 -16.82
N TYR A 130 -0.28 -9.84 -16.12
CA TYR A 130 -1.21 -8.91 -16.74
C TYR A 130 -1.21 -7.60 -15.99
N SER A 131 -1.42 -6.54 -16.76
CA SER A 131 -1.71 -5.20 -16.28
C SER A 131 -3.00 -4.67 -16.91
N GLN A 132 -3.69 -3.80 -16.18
CA GLN A 132 -4.84 -3.06 -16.71
C GLN A 132 -4.81 -1.68 -16.10
N SER A 133 -4.72 -0.67 -16.97
CA SER A 133 -4.56 0.73 -16.58
C SER A 133 -5.70 1.58 -17.11
N PHE A 134 -6.22 2.53 -16.34
CA PHE A 134 -7.19 3.52 -16.85
C PHE A 134 -6.98 4.88 -16.19
N SER A 135 -7.44 5.93 -16.87
CA SER A 135 -7.44 7.28 -16.31
C SER A 135 -8.77 7.55 -15.60
N PHE A 136 -8.70 8.11 -14.40
CA PHE A 136 -9.85 8.50 -13.59
C PHE A 136 -9.78 9.99 -13.24
N LEU A 137 -10.84 10.72 -13.58
CA LEU A 137 -10.98 12.13 -13.21
C LEU A 137 -11.59 12.25 -11.81
N VAL A 138 -10.84 12.82 -10.86
CA VAL A 138 -11.31 13.04 -9.49
C VAL A 138 -12.47 14.05 -9.50
N PRO A 139 -13.68 13.68 -9.01
CA PRO A 139 -14.81 14.60 -9.03
C PRO A 139 -14.61 15.83 -8.14
N ASP A 140 -14.99 17.01 -8.62
CA ASP A 140 -14.90 18.29 -7.89
C ASP A 140 -15.59 18.28 -6.51
N SER A 141 -16.58 17.40 -6.33
CA SER A 141 -17.41 17.31 -5.12
C SER A 141 -16.87 16.39 -4.04
N VAL A 142 -15.78 15.65 -4.29
CA VAL A 142 -15.34 14.56 -3.42
C VAL A 142 -14.99 15.02 -2.00
N LEU A 143 -14.32 16.17 -1.87
CA LEU A 143 -13.98 16.75 -0.56
C LEU A 143 -15.23 17.17 0.25
N VAL A 144 -16.32 17.50 -0.44
CA VAL A 144 -17.59 17.90 0.21
C VAL A 144 -18.27 16.70 0.89
N TRP A 145 -18.04 15.48 0.39
CA TRP A 145 -18.61 14.26 0.96
C TRP A 145 -17.76 13.68 2.10
N SER A 146 -16.54 14.17 2.28
CA SER A 146 -15.58 13.63 3.24
C SER A 146 -16.02 13.85 4.70
N PRO A 147 -16.26 12.79 5.49
CA PRO A 147 -16.56 12.91 6.92
C PRO A 147 -15.37 13.47 7.71
N ALA A 148 -14.16 13.24 7.21
CA ALA A 148 -12.94 13.79 7.74
C ALA A 148 -12.91 15.32 7.69
N VAL A 149 -13.26 15.90 6.53
CA VAL A 149 -13.42 17.35 6.38
C VAL A 149 -14.44 17.88 7.38
N ALA A 150 -15.59 17.22 7.49
CA ALA A 150 -16.63 17.63 8.43
C ALA A 150 -16.16 17.56 9.90
N THR A 151 -15.29 16.61 10.23
CA THR A 151 -14.69 16.46 11.57
C THR A 151 -13.64 17.53 11.84
N LEU A 152 -12.76 17.81 10.86
CA LEU A 152 -11.75 18.86 10.92
C LEU A 152 -12.39 20.21 11.25
N MET A 153 -13.51 20.54 10.60
CA MET A 153 -14.24 21.79 10.84
C MET A 153 -14.85 21.93 12.24
N GLN A 154 -14.94 20.84 13.00
CA GLN A 154 -15.44 20.82 14.38
C GLN A 154 -14.30 20.77 15.41
N ALA A 155 -13.05 20.62 14.99
CA ALA A 155 -11.90 20.53 15.88
C ALA A 155 -11.56 21.91 16.46
N ASP A 156 -11.33 21.96 17.78
CA ASP A 156 -10.98 23.21 18.48
C ASP A 156 -9.68 23.83 17.93
N GLU A 157 -8.73 23.00 17.52
CA GLU A 157 -7.46 23.39 16.91
C GLU A 157 -7.65 24.10 15.57
N VAL A 158 -8.72 23.77 14.86
CA VAL A 158 -9.10 24.36 13.57
C VAL A 158 -10.00 25.56 13.76
N ALA A 159 -10.61 25.77 14.94
CA ALA A 159 -11.48 26.92 15.18
C ALA A 159 -10.74 28.26 15.01
N ASP A 160 -9.48 28.33 15.44
CA ASP A 160 -8.63 29.50 15.25
C ASP A 160 -8.35 29.74 13.75
N TYR A 161 -7.99 28.68 13.01
CA TYR A 161 -7.81 28.73 11.56
C TYR A 161 -9.11 29.07 10.81
N ALA A 162 -10.25 28.52 11.24
CA ALA A 162 -11.56 28.73 10.65
C ALA A 162 -12.01 30.19 10.81
N SER A 163 -11.64 30.84 11.91
CA SER A 163 -11.93 32.26 12.13
C SER A 163 -11.13 33.17 11.20
N GLU A 164 -9.89 32.81 10.88
CA GLU A 164 -9.05 33.51 9.91
C GLU A 164 -9.53 33.22 8.47
N LEU A 165 -9.85 31.96 8.16
CA LEU A 165 -10.41 31.52 6.87
C LEU A 165 -11.79 32.11 6.57
N ALA A 166 -12.62 32.37 7.59
CA ALA A 166 -13.95 32.97 7.42
C ALA A 166 -13.89 34.36 6.74
N LYS A 167 -12.71 34.98 6.67
CA LYS A 167 -12.46 36.21 5.92
C LYS A 167 -12.42 35.99 4.41
N TRP A 168 -12.13 34.77 3.97
CA TRP A 168 -11.92 34.41 2.56
C TRP A 168 -13.01 33.49 2.01
N ALA A 169 -13.59 32.63 2.85
CA ALA A 169 -14.57 31.63 2.44
C ALA A 169 -15.66 31.42 3.50
N GLU A 170 -16.83 30.93 3.07
CA GLU A 170 -17.84 30.45 4.01
C GLU A 170 -17.30 29.22 4.75
N PRO A 171 -17.41 29.13 6.10
CA PRO A 171 -16.94 27.99 6.88
C PRO A 171 -17.91 26.80 6.73
N THR A 172 -17.98 26.28 5.52
CA THR A 172 -18.67 25.04 5.13
C THR A 172 -17.74 24.22 4.23
N PRO A 173 -17.91 22.89 4.14
CA PRO A 173 -17.12 22.07 3.23
C PRO A 173 -17.19 22.56 1.78
N ALA A 174 -18.38 22.99 1.33
CA ALA A 174 -18.57 23.55 -0.01
C ALA A 174 -17.88 24.91 -0.19
N GLY A 175 -17.95 25.79 0.82
CA GLY A 175 -17.30 27.10 0.79
C GLY A 175 -15.77 26.98 0.72
N TRP A 176 -15.18 26.08 1.50
CA TRP A 176 -13.73 25.84 1.50
C TRP A 176 -13.27 25.13 0.22
N ASN A 177 -14.01 24.13 -0.25
CA ASN A 177 -13.73 23.48 -1.54
C ASN A 177 -13.74 24.50 -2.69
N GLY A 178 -14.76 25.37 -2.75
CA GLY A 178 -14.84 26.43 -3.76
C GLY A 178 -13.75 27.49 -3.63
N PHE A 179 -13.30 27.79 -2.40
CA PHE A 179 -12.16 28.67 -2.16
C PHE A 179 -10.86 28.08 -2.71
N PHE A 180 -10.49 26.86 -2.32
CA PHE A 180 -9.26 26.22 -2.80
C PHE A 180 -9.28 26.00 -4.31
N ALA A 181 -10.42 25.59 -4.89
CA ALA A 181 -10.57 25.42 -6.34
C ALA A 181 -10.36 26.72 -7.14
N ALA A 182 -10.56 27.88 -6.51
CA ALA A 182 -10.38 29.18 -7.14
C ALA A 182 -8.96 29.76 -6.99
N LEU A 183 -8.12 29.13 -6.17
CA LEU A 183 -6.73 29.54 -6.00
C LEU A 183 -5.86 29.01 -7.14
N ASP A 184 -4.85 29.78 -7.49
CA ASP A 184 -3.76 29.34 -8.34
C ASP A 184 -2.41 29.75 -7.73
N ALA A 185 -1.33 29.17 -8.26
CA ALA A 185 0.02 29.47 -7.78
C ALA A 185 0.37 30.96 -7.91
N ALA A 186 -0.13 31.64 -8.94
CA ALA A 186 0.16 33.06 -9.16
C ALA A 186 -0.48 33.97 -8.10
N TYR A 187 -1.68 33.61 -7.63
CA TYR A 187 -2.33 34.29 -6.53
C TYR A 187 -1.57 34.05 -5.22
N LEU A 188 -1.15 32.82 -4.93
CA LEU A 188 -0.36 32.51 -3.74
C LEU A 188 0.97 33.26 -3.72
N ASP A 189 1.65 33.37 -4.86
CA ASP A 189 2.90 34.12 -5.00
C ASP A 189 2.72 35.65 -4.85
N SER A 190 1.48 36.14 -4.90
CA SER A 190 1.15 37.54 -4.66
C SER A 190 0.93 37.89 -3.19
N LEU A 191 0.78 36.87 -2.34
CA LEU A 191 0.60 37.03 -0.90
C LEU A 191 1.96 37.15 -0.20
N ASP A 192 1.95 37.62 1.04
CA ASP A 192 3.12 37.49 1.92
C ASP A 192 3.35 36.02 2.31
N ASP A 193 4.59 35.68 2.66
CA ASP A 193 5.01 34.31 2.98
C ASP A 193 4.19 33.65 4.09
N GLU A 194 3.75 34.43 5.08
CA GLU A 194 2.94 33.94 6.21
C GLU A 194 1.55 33.52 5.74
N SER A 195 0.88 34.37 4.96
CA SER A 195 -0.43 34.07 4.39
C SER A 195 -0.38 32.91 3.39
N ALA A 196 0.64 32.86 2.52
CA ALA A 196 0.80 31.78 1.56
C ALA A 196 1.05 30.43 2.26
N SER A 197 1.90 30.41 3.29
CA SER A 197 2.18 29.23 4.11
C SER A 197 0.94 28.73 4.86
N LEU A 198 0.16 29.66 5.41
CA LEU A 198 -1.10 29.36 6.10
C LEU A 198 -2.09 28.65 5.15
N ILE A 199 -2.30 29.20 3.95
CA ILE A 199 -3.23 28.63 2.97
C ILE A 199 -2.78 27.23 2.53
N ARG A 200 -1.48 27.02 2.27
CA ARG A 200 -0.94 25.70 1.92
C ARG A 200 -1.13 24.68 3.04
N SER A 201 -0.84 25.06 4.28
CA SER A 201 -1.04 24.20 5.45
C SER A 201 -2.51 23.79 5.62
N LEU A 202 -3.43 24.71 5.33
CA LEU A 202 -4.87 24.43 5.39
C LEU A 202 -5.33 23.50 4.25
N ALA A 203 -4.76 23.65 3.06
CA ALA A 203 -4.99 22.72 1.96
C ALA A 203 -4.48 21.29 2.28
N ASP A 204 -3.39 21.17 3.03
CA ASP A 204 -2.85 19.87 3.46
C ASP A 204 -3.79 19.15 4.46
N LEU A 205 -4.44 19.92 5.33
CA LEU A 205 -5.41 19.42 6.31
C LEU A 205 -6.76 19.08 5.68
N PHE A 206 -7.16 19.82 4.65
CA PHE A 206 -8.45 19.64 3.98
C PHE A 206 -8.38 18.53 2.93
N ALA A 207 -8.34 17.29 3.43
CA ALA A 207 -8.18 16.08 2.63
C ALA A 207 -9.40 15.15 2.68
N ALA A 208 -9.49 14.28 1.69
CA ALA A 208 -10.38 13.13 1.66
C ALA A 208 -9.65 11.92 1.11
N GLN A 209 -10.27 10.75 1.23
CA GLN A 209 -9.85 9.57 0.51
C GLN A 209 -10.98 9.03 -0.35
N ILE A 210 -10.62 8.52 -1.51
CA ILE A 210 -11.46 7.64 -2.31
C ILE A 210 -10.81 6.27 -2.37
N ARG A 211 -11.58 5.23 -2.66
CA ARG A 211 -11.06 3.86 -2.71
C ARG A 211 -11.47 3.14 -3.98
N PHE A 212 -10.49 2.70 -4.75
CA PHE A 212 -10.67 1.85 -5.90
C PHE A 212 -10.74 0.39 -5.47
N HIS A 213 -11.62 -0.36 -6.12
CA HIS A 213 -11.76 -1.80 -5.97
C HIS A 213 -11.72 -2.45 -7.34
N ALA A 214 -10.90 -3.48 -7.47
CA ALA A 214 -10.92 -4.39 -8.60
C ALA A 214 -11.32 -5.77 -8.08
N ARG A 215 -12.44 -6.27 -8.57
CA ARG A 215 -12.93 -7.61 -8.27
C ARG A 215 -12.60 -8.54 -9.43
N LEU A 216 -11.70 -9.48 -9.21
CA LEU A 216 -11.25 -10.45 -10.21
C LEU A 216 -11.99 -11.76 -10.00
N GLU A 217 -12.64 -12.27 -11.05
CA GLU A 217 -13.40 -13.52 -11.02
C GLU A 217 -12.77 -14.57 -11.94
N HIS A 218 -12.28 -15.67 -11.35
CA HIS A 218 -11.79 -16.88 -12.04
C HIS A 218 -11.97 -18.10 -11.14
N GLY A 219 -13.14 -18.74 -11.19
CA GLY A 219 -13.44 -19.92 -10.34
C GLY A 219 -13.59 -19.60 -8.84
N SER A 220 -12.76 -18.70 -8.31
CA SER A 220 -12.85 -17.96 -7.06
C SER A 220 -12.93 -16.45 -7.35
N THR A 221 -13.28 -15.67 -6.34
CA THR A 221 -13.32 -14.20 -6.40
C THR A 221 -12.19 -13.65 -5.54
N VAL A 222 -11.36 -12.78 -6.12
CA VAL A 222 -10.30 -12.06 -5.42
C VAL A 222 -10.58 -10.58 -5.53
N ASP A 223 -10.58 -9.89 -4.40
CA ASP A 223 -10.78 -8.43 -4.35
C ASP A 223 -9.43 -7.74 -4.07
N ALA A 224 -9.10 -6.75 -4.88
CA ALA A 224 -7.99 -5.84 -4.68
C ALA A 224 -8.54 -4.44 -4.42
N ALA A 225 -7.97 -3.71 -3.46
CA ALA A 225 -8.39 -2.34 -3.19
C ALA A 225 -7.22 -1.41 -2.89
N ARG A 226 -7.34 -0.15 -3.30
CA ARG A 226 -6.36 0.90 -3.02
C ARG A 226 -7.03 2.25 -2.82
N ALA A 227 -6.62 2.97 -1.79
CA ALA A 227 -7.09 4.33 -1.55
C ALA A 227 -6.27 5.35 -2.37
N LEU A 228 -6.88 6.45 -2.77
CA LEU A 228 -6.23 7.65 -3.30
C LEU A 228 -6.47 8.79 -2.32
N THR A 229 -5.44 9.59 -2.04
CA THR A 229 -5.58 10.84 -1.29
C THR A 229 -6.08 11.93 -2.21
N VAL A 230 -7.10 12.68 -1.77
CA VAL A 230 -7.60 13.84 -2.49
C VAL A 230 -7.43 15.09 -1.65
N ARG A 231 -6.66 16.06 -2.14
CA ARG A 231 -6.47 17.39 -1.54
C ARG A 231 -5.79 18.35 -2.51
N TYR A 232 -5.79 19.64 -2.20
CA TYR A 232 -5.24 20.69 -3.08
C TYR A 232 -3.73 20.94 -2.91
N SER A 233 -3.02 20.15 -2.10
CA SER A 233 -1.62 20.37 -1.76
C SER A 233 -0.69 20.44 -2.97
N SER A 234 -0.80 19.47 -3.89
CA SER A 234 -0.03 19.44 -5.14
C SER A 234 -0.32 20.67 -6.02
N ALA A 235 -1.60 20.95 -6.26
CA ALA A 235 -2.07 22.07 -7.09
C ALA A 235 -1.62 23.45 -6.57
N LEU A 236 -1.42 23.58 -5.26
CA LEU A 236 -1.03 24.82 -4.58
C LEU A 236 0.46 24.90 -4.22
N GLY A 237 1.26 23.91 -4.65
CA GLY A 237 2.70 23.86 -4.41
C GLY A 237 3.06 23.77 -2.93
N SER A 238 2.35 22.94 -2.16
CA SER A 238 2.70 22.61 -0.79
C SER A 238 4.00 21.81 -0.70
N GLU A 239 4.69 21.83 0.44
CA GLU A 239 5.82 20.94 0.72
C GLU A 239 5.37 19.52 1.10
N ASN A 240 4.10 19.33 1.46
CA ASN A 240 3.55 18.06 1.95
C ASN A 240 2.84 17.25 0.84
N VAL A 241 3.48 17.14 -0.32
CA VAL A 241 2.93 16.35 -1.44
C VAL A 241 3.30 14.89 -1.25
N ASN A 242 2.30 14.01 -1.40
CA ASN A 242 2.49 12.57 -1.39
C ASN A 242 3.01 12.06 -2.75
N GLU A 243 3.96 11.12 -2.72
CA GLU A 243 4.55 10.55 -3.93
C GLU A 243 4.60 9.03 -3.82
N ASN A 244 4.65 8.33 -4.97
CA ASN A 244 4.80 6.88 -4.92
C ASN A 244 6.22 6.55 -4.46
N THR A 245 6.36 5.49 -3.67
CA THR A 245 7.66 5.00 -3.22
C THR A 245 8.53 4.71 -4.44
N GLN A 246 9.71 5.31 -4.50
CA GLN A 246 10.63 5.08 -5.61
C GLN A 246 11.63 4.00 -5.22
N VAL A 247 11.95 3.12 -6.16
CA VAL A 247 13.06 2.17 -5.98
C VAL A 247 14.34 2.92 -6.31
N SER A 248 15.26 3.05 -5.35
CA SER A 248 16.54 3.70 -5.57
C SER A 248 17.46 2.78 -6.38
N SER A 249 17.43 1.48 -6.05
CA SER A 249 18.27 0.47 -6.67
C SER A 249 17.77 -0.94 -6.40
N LEU A 250 18.08 -1.83 -7.35
CA LEU A 250 17.87 -3.26 -7.23
C LEU A 250 19.13 -3.98 -7.71
N PHE A 251 19.66 -4.88 -6.89
CA PHE A 251 20.90 -5.60 -7.18
C PHE A 251 20.71 -7.11 -7.02
N LEU A 252 21.36 -7.85 -7.89
CA LEU A 252 21.75 -9.23 -7.63
C LEU A 252 23.18 -9.23 -7.08
N VAL A 253 23.35 -9.78 -5.89
CA VAL A 253 24.64 -9.87 -5.20
C VAL A 253 25.08 -11.32 -5.16
N GLY A 254 26.20 -11.62 -5.83
CA GLY A 254 26.86 -12.92 -5.77
C GLY A 254 27.95 -12.92 -4.70
N ILE A 255 27.89 -13.88 -3.79
CA ILE A 255 28.89 -14.08 -2.73
C ILE A 255 29.59 -15.42 -2.96
N PRO A 256 30.93 -15.44 -3.16
CA PRO A 256 31.71 -16.67 -3.30
C PRO A 256 31.81 -17.42 -1.96
N HIS A 257 30.74 -18.13 -1.60
CA HIS A 257 30.65 -19.21 -0.61
C HIS A 257 29.17 -19.66 -0.49
N ASP A 258 28.95 -20.93 -0.24
CA ASP A 258 27.64 -21.61 -0.21
C ASP A 258 26.83 -21.39 1.08
N ASP A 259 27.46 -20.85 2.14
CA ASP A 259 26.88 -20.74 3.49
C ASP A 259 26.91 -19.32 4.07
N VAL A 260 27.16 -18.27 3.28
CA VAL A 260 27.14 -16.89 3.79
C VAL A 260 25.70 -16.43 3.96
N VAL A 261 25.34 -16.04 5.18
CA VAL A 261 24.06 -15.44 5.59
C VAL A 261 24.08 -13.94 5.32
N TRP A 262 23.00 -13.35 4.79
CA TRP A 262 22.97 -11.93 4.43
C TRP A 262 23.20 -10.99 5.62
N SER A 263 22.70 -11.36 6.81
CA SER A 263 22.93 -10.58 8.04
C SER A 263 24.40 -10.49 8.44
N GLU A 264 25.24 -11.43 8.01
CA GLU A 264 26.69 -11.48 8.31
C GLU A 264 27.55 -10.84 7.21
N ARG A 265 26.93 -10.24 6.18
CA ARG A 265 27.64 -9.67 5.02
C ARG A 265 28.71 -8.64 5.39
N ASP A 266 28.48 -7.85 6.45
CA ASP A 266 29.41 -6.81 6.89
C ASP A 266 30.68 -7.42 7.53
N GLU A 267 30.64 -8.70 7.91
CA GLU A 267 31.77 -9.48 8.44
C GLU A 267 32.50 -10.26 7.33
N TYR A 268 31.94 -10.33 6.12
CA TYR A 268 32.56 -11.02 5.00
C TYR A 268 33.72 -10.20 4.40
N GLU A 269 34.95 -10.70 4.53
CA GLU A 269 36.15 -10.03 4.02
C GLU A 269 36.47 -10.34 2.53
N GLY A 270 35.66 -11.17 1.87
CA GLY A 270 35.86 -11.56 0.47
C GLY A 270 35.29 -10.56 -0.55
N GLU A 271 35.50 -10.85 -1.84
CA GLU A 271 34.95 -10.04 -2.94
C GLU A 271 33.50 -10.46 -3.23
N MET A 272 32.57 -9.49 -3.22
CA MET A 272 31.18 -9.69 -3.65
C MET A 272 30.99 -9.11 -5.05
N GLU A 273 30.20 -9.78 -5.89
CA GLU A 273 29.83 -9.27 -7.22
C GLU A 273 28.45 -8.63 -7.16
N TRP A 274 28.39 -7.33 -7.48
CA TRP A 274 27.16 -6.56 -7.49
C TRP A 274 26.73 -6.34 -8.95
N THR A 275 25.64 -7.01 -9.34
CA THR A 275 25.05 -6.83 -10.67
C THR A 275 23.82 -5.94 -10.54
N PRO A 276 23.86 -4.69 -11.06
CA PRO A 276 22.69 -3.82 -11.03
C PRO A 276 21.60 -4.37 -11.96
N ILE A 277 20.37 -4.36 -11.46
CA ILE A 277 19.18 -4.63 -12.23
C ILE A 277 18.59 -3.28 -12.64
N ALA A 278 18.41 -3.06 -13.93
CA ALA A 278 17.85 -1.80 -14.42
C ALA A 278 16.43 -1.61 -13.87
N LEU A 279 16.16 -0.38 -13.41
CA LEU A 279 14.84 0.06 -12.98
C LEU A 279 14.34 0.99 -14.08
N ASP A 280 14.00 0.45 -15.25
CA ASP A 280 13.40 1.25 -16.32
C ASP A 280 11.89 1.32 -16.07
N ASP A 281 11.34 2.53 -16.02
CA ASP A 281 9.94 2.79 -15.68
C ASP A 281 8.93 2.24 -16.73
N GLU A 282 9.42 1.81 -17.90
CA GLU A 282 8.57 1.38 -19.03
C GLU A 282 8.97 0.02 -19.63
N VAL A 283 10.04 -0.63 -19.18
CA VAL A 283 10.57 -1.86 -19.82
C VAL A 283 10.90 -2.90 -18.77
N HIS A 284 10.37 -4.11 -18.93
CA HIS A 284 10.80 -5.27 -18.15
C HIS A 284 12.31 -5.43 -18.26
N ALA A 285 13.01 -5.10 -17.19
CA ALA A 285 14.46 -5.21 -17.16
C ALA A 285 14.83 -6.69 -17.17
N ARG A 286 15.71 -7.05 -18.11
CA ARG A 286 16.24 -8.40 -18.23
C ARG A 286 17.75 -8.36 -18.00
N VAL A 287 18.23 -9.21 -17.09
CA VAL A 287 19.65 -9.31 -16.78
C VAL A 287 20.13 -10.76 -16.94
N SER A 288 21.26 -10.93 -17.62
CA SER A 288 21.95 -12.22 -17.75
C SER A 288 23.13 -12.26 -16.79
N VAL A 289 23.24 -13.34 -16.02
CA VAL A 289 24.28 -13.54 -15.00
C VAL A 289 24.94 -14.89 -15.25
N ALA A 290 26.27 -14.92 -15.29
CA ALA A 290 27.00 -16.17 -15.39
C ALA A 290 26.93 -16.91 -14.04
N LEU A 291 26.31 -18.08 -14.03
CA LEU A 291 26.15 -18.87 -12.81
C LEU A 291 27.50 -19.45 -12.37
N GLN A 292 27.81 -19.26 -11.08
CA GLN A 292 28.95 -19.86 -10.41
C GLN A 292 28.43 -20.84 -9.36
N GLU A 293 28.66 -22.14 -9.55
CA GLU A 293 28.08 -23.21 -8.72
C GLU A 293 28.45 -23.11 -7.22
N SER A 294 29.55 -22.46 -6.88
CA SER A 294 30.03 -22.30 -5.50
C SER A 294 29.63 -20.97 -4.85
N TRP A 295 28.68 -20.25 -5.45
CA TRP A 295 28.28 -18.92 -5.01
C TRP A 295 26.85 -18.93 -4.46
N THR A 296 26.62 -18.08 -3.46
CA THR A 296 25.28 -17.76 -2.98
C THR A 296 24.84 -16.44 -3.60
N TYR A 297 23.59 -16.37 -4.05
CA TYR A 297 23.05 -15.19 -4.70
C TYR A 297 21.96 -14.56 -3.84
N TYR A 298 21.98 -13.24 -3.72
CA TYR A 298 21.01 -12.45 -2.97
C TYR A 298 20.38 -11.38 -3.86
N LEU A 299 19.08 -11.16 -3.69
CA LEU A 299 18.41 -9.97 -4.21
C LEU A 299 18.31 -8.92 -3.13
N VAL A 300 18.73 -7.71 -3.47
CA VAL A 300 18.77 -6.57 -2.56
C VAL A 300 18.04 -5.42 -3.23
N CYS A 301 17.00 -4.93 -2.58
CA CYS A 301 16.27 -3.74 -3.00
C CYS A 301 16.54 -2.62 -2.01
N ASP A 302 16.74 -1.42 -2.53
CA ASP A 302 16.77 -0.20 -1.75
C ASP A 302 15.74 0.79 -2.31
N GLY A 303 15.06 1.50 -1.42
CA GLY A 303 14.01 2.46 -1.74
C GLY A 303 14.48 3.89 -1.44
N LEU A 304 13.91 4.87 -2.14
CA LEU A 304 14.06 6.26 -1.72
C LEU A 304 13.06 6.58 -0.63
N THR A 305 13.60 7.20 0.41
CA THR A 305 12.85 7.60 1.59
C THR A 305 12.08 8.88 1.28
N GLN A 306 10.77 8.89 1.49
CA GLN A 306 9.98 10.11 1.38
C GLN A 306 9.84 10.75 2.75
N THR A 307 10.41 11.96 2.87
CA THR A 307 10.18 12.83 4.01
C THR A 307 8.75 13.35 3.94
N TYR A 308 7.95 13.10 4.98
CA TYR A 308 6.62 13.67 5.12
C TYR A 308 6.58 14.53 6.37
N ARG A 309 6.24 15.82 6.24
CA ARG A 309 6.01 16.68 7.41
C ARG A 309 4.55 16.57 7.80
N SER A 310 4.30 16.37 9.09
CA SER A 310 2.92 16.30 9.58
C SER A 310 2.20 17.63 9.32
N PRO A 311 1.04 17.63 8.65
CA PRO A 311 0.26 18.84 8.50
C PRO A 311 -0.38 19.30 9.82
N TYR A 312 -0.43 18.42 10.84
CA TYR A 312 -1.01 18.71 12.17
C TYR A 312 0.04 19.16 13.20
N PHE A 313 1.30 18.72 13.04
CA PHE A 313 2.37 19.04 13.99
C PHE A 313 3.54 19.71 13.28
N THR A 314 3.57 21.05 13.35
CA THR A 314 4.55 21.88 12.67
C THR A 314 5.97 21.52 13.15
N GLY A 315 6.80 21.00 12.24
CA GLY A 315 8.18 20.62 12.54
C GLY A 315 8.40 19.13 12.85
N GLU A 316 7.35 18.32 12.96
CA GLU A 316 7.50 16.87 13.00
C GLU A 316 7.73 16.33 11.59
N VAL A 317 8.90 15.71 11.42
CA VAL A 317 9.24 14.92 10.24
C VAL A 317 9.04 13.46 10.61
N LEU A 318 8.22 12.74 9.85
CA LEU A 318 8.00 11.32 10.06
C LEU A 318 9.09 10.54 9.30
N GLU A 319 10.03 9.97 10.05
CA GLU A 319 11.06 9.05 9.55
C GLU A 319 10.59 7.57 9.67
N GLU A 320 11.20 6.68 8.90
CA GLU A 320 10.60 5.55 8.15
C GLU A 320 10.18 4.25 8.85
N LEU A 321 9.31 3.51 8.13
CA LEU A 321 9.35 2.03 7.95
C LEU A 321 8.94 1.67 6.49
N MET A 322 9.89 1.55 5.56
CA MET A 322 9.62 0.97 4.23
C MET A 322 9.51 -0.56 4.35
N ARG A 323 8.57 -1.17 3.63
CA ARG A 323 8.48 -2.63 3.49
C ARG A 323 8.53 -3.07 2.04
N TYR A 324 9.24 -4.17 1.81
CA TYR A 324 9.37 -4.83 0.52
C TYR A 324 8.54 -6.11 0.53
N ARG A 325 7.86 -6.39 -0.58
CA ARG A 325 7.25 -7.70 -0.83
C ARG A 325 7.79 -8.27 -2.12
N TRP A 326 8.26 -9.52 -2.06
CA TRP A 326 8.87 -10.21 -3.18
C TRP A 326 7.95 -11.30 -3.69
N PHE A 327 7.56 -11.21 -4.95
CA PHE A 327 6.84 -12.25 -5.67
C PHE A 327 7.78 -12.86 -6.71
N ARG A 328 7.67 -14.16 -6.93
CA ARG A 328 8.63 -14.93 -7.73
C ARG A 328 7.97 -16.05 -8.50
N PHE A 329 8.45 -16.28 -9.71
CA PHE A 329 7.99 -17.37 -10.57
C PHE A 329 9.14 -17.87 -11.44
N ARG A 330 9.24 -19.18 -11.67
CA ARG A 330 10.15 -19.75 -12.69
C ARG A 330 9.49 -19.57 -14.04
N ALA A 331 10.05 -18.77 -14.95
CA ALA A 331 9.42 -18.52 -16.24
C ALA A 331 9.31 -19.80 -17.10
N ALA A 332 10.25 -20.74 -16.93
CA ALA A 332 10.25 -22.03 -17.63
C ALA A 332 9.24 -23.04 -17.06
N ASP A 333 8.84 -22.89 -15.79
CA ASP A 333 7.85 -23.74 -15.13
C ASP A 333 7.11 -22.92 -14.05
N PRO A 334 6.17 -22.03 -14.43
CA PRO A 334 5.46 -21.16 -13.49
C PRO A 334 4.63 -21.93 -12.46
N THR A 335 4.44 -23.24 -12.67
CA THR A 335 3.71 -24.16 -11.81
C THR A 335 4.60 -24.99 -10.87
N SER A 336 5.93 -24.84 -10.93
CA SER A 336 6.86 -25.59 -10.09
C SER A 336 6.63 -25.33 -8.59
N ASP A 337 6.50 -26.41 -7.82
CA ASP A 337 6.35 -26.41 -6.35
C ASP A 337 7.67 -26.32 -5.58
N GLN A 338 8.81 -26.37 -6.28
CA GLN A 338 10.13 -26.28 -5.66
C GLN A 338 10.49 -24.86 -5.22
N PRO A 339 10.77 -24.62 -3.93
CA PRO A 339 11.26 -23.33 -3.47
C PRO A 339 12.70 -23.13 -3.94
N PHE A 340 12.96 -22.02 -4.63
CA PHE A 340 14.30 -21.57 -5.04
C PHE A 340 14.71 -20.21 -4.44
N PHE A 341 13.95 -19.76 -3.45
CA PHE A 341 14.22 -18.58 -2.65
C PHE A 341 14.00 -19.10 -1.27
N VAL A 342 14.99 -18.82 -0.45
CA VAL A 342 15.04 -19.33 0.88
C VAL A 342 15.40 -18.17 1.79
N THR A 343 14.89 -18.22 3.02
CA THR A 343 15.45 -17.39 4.07
C THR A 343 16.92 -17.77 4.26
N ASP A 344 17.68 -16.95 4.98
CA ASP A 344 19.04 -17.30 5.38
C ASP A 344 19.13 -18.69 6.07
N ASP A 345 18.09 -19.09 6.80
CA ASP A 345 17.96 -20.42 7.44
C ASP A 345 17.66 -21.59 6.46
N GLY A 346 17.58 -21.35 5.15
CA GLY A 346 17.25 -22.37 4.16
C GLY A 346 15.77 -22.79 4.14
N ASN A 347 14.90 -22.12 4.90
CA ASN A 347 13.47 -22.34 4.84
C ASN A 347 12.89 -21.65 3.60
N ASP A 348 11.78 -22.16 3.08
CA ASP A 348 11.04 -21.45 2.04
C ASP A 348 10.71 -20.05 2.54
N ALA A 349 11.15 -19.05 1.81
CA ALA A 349 10.81 -17.68 2.11
C ALA A 349 9.33 -17.48 1.74
N ASP A 350 8.45 -17.72 2.72
CA ASP A 350 7.04 -17.39 2.61
C ASP A 350 6.93 -15.91 2.18
N VAL A 351 6.13 -15.67 1.14
CA VAL A 351 6.05 -14.46 0.28
C VAL A 351 5.80 -13.14 1.04
N TYR A 352 5.65 -13.18 2.37
CA TYR A 352 4.99 -12.13 3.14
C TYR A 352 5.85 -11.31 4.10
N ASP A 353 7.09 -11.69 4.42
CA ASP A 353 7.89 -10.93 5.40
C ASP A 353 9.40 -11.01 5.09
N LEU A 354 9.80 -10.41 3.98
CA LEU A 354 11.22 -10.25 3.64
C LEU A 354 11.56 -8.76 3.76
N ASP A 355 11.69 -8.31 5.00
CA ASP A 355 12.25 -6.99 5.34
C ASP A 355 13.76 -6.91 5.01
N GLU A 356 14.32 -7.95 4.39
CA GLU A 356 15.75 -8.17 4.15
C GLU A 356 16.02 -8.68 2.72
N ALA A 357 17.30 -8.82 2.38
CA ALA A 357 17.68 -9.43 1.12
C ALA A 357 17.22 -10.88 1.04
N VAL A 358 16.96 -11.34 -0.17
CA VAL A 358 16.43 -12.69 -0.36
C VAL A 358 17.42 -13.56 -1.08
N ARG A 359 17.75 -14.71 -0.50
CA ARG A 359 18.63 -15.70 -1.13
C ARG A 359 17.92 -16.36 -2.30
N ILE A 360 18.61 -16.50 -3.43
CA ILE A 360 18.19 -17.28 -4.58
C ILE A 360 19.06 -18.54 -4.66
N GLU A 361 18.44 -19.69 -4.93
CA GLU A 361 19.10 -20.94 -5.30
C GLU A 361 18.91 -21.19 -6.81
N PRO A 362 19.74 -20.55 -7.66
CA PRO A 362 19.58 -20.63 -9.10
C PRO A 362 20.05 -21.96 -9.66
N SER A 363 19.49 -22.33 -10.82
CA SER A 363 19.97 -23.45 -11.62
C SER A 363 20.26 -23.03 -13.07
N THR A 364 21.22 -23.70 -13.69
CA THR A 364 21.73 -23.32 -15.00
C THR A 364 20.66 -23.42 -16.08
N GLY A 365 20.48 -22.35 -16.85
CA GLY A 365 19.52 -22.31 -17.96
C GLY A 365 18.08 -22.05 -17.52
N GLU A 366 17.85 -21.73 -16.26
CA GLU A 366 16.57 -21.22 -15.78
C GLU A 366 16.48 -19.70 -15.89
N ARG A 367 15.25 -19.25 -16.15
CA ARG A 367 14.86 -17.85 -16.08
C ARG A 367 13.96 -17.66 -14.87
N TYR A 368 14.28 -16.67 -14.06
CA TYR A 368 13.50 -16.25 -12.92
C TYR A 368 12.84 -14.92 -13.20
N ARG A 369 11.52 -14.85 -13.04
CA ARG A 369 10.80 -13.59 -13.01
C ARG A 369 10.57 -13.18 -11.56
N ILE A 370 10.95 -11.95 -11.26
CA ILE A 370 10.88 -11.36 -9.94
C ILE A 370 10.01 -10.13 -10.02
N CYS A 371 9.06 -10.05 -9.11
CA CYS A 371 8.19 -8.92 -8.93
C CYS A 371 8.43 -8.36 -7.53
N VAL A 372 8.83 -7.10 -7.45
CA VAL A 372 9.02 -6.38 -6.18
C VAL A 372 7.88 -5.40 -6.03
N VAL A 373 7.16 -5.52 -4.92
CA VAL A 373 6.11 -4.57 -4.55
C VAL A 373 6.60 -3.78 -3.36
N LEU A 374 6.82 -2.49 -3.58
CA LEU A 374 7.26 -1.57 -2.54
C LEU A 374 6.04 -0.85 -2.00
N ARG A 375 5.90 -0.85 -0.67
CA ARG A 375 4.83 -0.14 0.01
C ARG A 375 5.40 0.57 1.22
N ASP A 376 4.98 1.82 1.36
CA ASP A 376 5.11 2.51 2.63
C ASP A 376 3.98 2.04 3.56
N GLU A 377 4.35 1.44 4.70
CA GLU A 377 3.39 0.87 5.66
C GLU A 377 3.25 1.72 6.93
N ARG A 378 3.77 2.94 6.93
CA ARG A 378 3.66 3.87 8.08
C ARG A 378 2.18 4.04 8.49
N PRO A 379 1.76 3.56 9.67
CA PRO A 379 0.36 3.67 10.12
C PRO A 379 -0.08 5.12 10.36
N GLU A 380 0.87 6.04 10.48
CA GLU A 380 0.64 7.47 10.64
C GLU A 380 -0.04 8.08 9.42
N TRP A 381 0.18 7.56 8.21
CA TRP A 381 -0.50 8.03 6.99
C TRP A 381 -2.01 7.97 7.12
N LEU A 382 -2.53 6.88 7.72
CA LEU A 382 -3.97 6.70 7.95
C LEU A 382 -4.53 7.78 8.87
N ARG A 383 -3.75 8.23 9.87
CA ARG A 383 -4.15 9.34 10.75
C ARG A 383 -4.26 10.67 9.98
N TYR A 384 -3.54 10.79 8.88
CA TYR A 384 -3.48 12.01 8.07
C TYR A 384 -4.27 11.91 6.78
N GLN A 385 -5.08 10.86 6.59
CA GLN A 385 -5.83 10.57 5.36
C GLN A 385 -4.97 10.56 4.11
N ALA A 386 -3.68 10.34 4.29
CA ALA A 386 -2.76 10.20 3.20
C ALA A 386 -2.65 8.70 2.90
N THR A 387 -2.62 8.33 1.63
CA THR A 387 -2.39 6.95 1.20
C THR A 387 -0.89 6.81 1.00
N PRO A 388 -0.23 5.84 1.62
CA PRO A 388 1.18 5.62 1.31
C PRO A 388 1.39 5.41 -0.20
N GLY A 389 2.59 5.70 -0.69
CA GLY A 389 2.97 5.33 -2.06
C GLY A 389 3.01 3.81 -2.28
N GLN A 390 2.88 3.37 -3.53
CA GLN A 390 3.19 1.99 -3.91
C GLN A 390 3.84 1.94 -5.29
N ARG A 391 4.79 1.03 -5.46
CA ARG A 391 5.43 0.72 -6.74
C ARG A 391 5.47 -0.78 -6.96
N VAL A 392 5.34 -1.19 -8.22
CA VAL A 392 5.54 -2.57 -8.65
C VAL A 392 6.66 -2.56 -9.68
N VAL A 393 7.69 -3.38 -9.45
CA VAL A 393 8.83 -3.55 -10.36
C VAL A 393 8.88 -5.00 -10.82
N LEU A 394 8.92 -5.21 -12.13
CA LEU A 394 9.03 -6.53 -12.75
C LEU A 394 10.38 -6.67 -13.44
N THR A 395 11.12 -7.75 -13.14
CA THR A 395 12.42 -8.04 -13.74
C THR A 395 12.62 -9.52 -14.01
N ASP A 396 13.36 -9.83 -15.07
CA ASP A 396 13.80 -11.18 -15.42
C ASP A 396 15.30 -11.35 -15.19
N ILE A 397 15.68 -12.44 -14.54
CA ILE A 397 17.07 -12.86 -14.35
C ILE A 397 17.28 -14.19 -15.06
N ASP A 398 18.21 -14.24 -16.02
CA ASP A 398 18.67 -15.48 -16.63
C ASP A 398 20.03 -15.88 -16.03
N PHE A 399 20.12 -17.11 -15.52
CA PHE A 399 21.39 -17.69 -15.10
C PHE A 399 21.99 -18.53 -16.23
N GLU A 400 23.03 -17.98 -16.85
CA GLU A 400 23.71 -18.60 -17.98
C GLU A 400 24.86 -19.51 -17.51
N PRO A 401 25.12 -20.63 -18.21
CA PRO A 401 26.33 -21.41 -17.97
C PRO A 401 27.56 -20.55 -18.27
N ARG A 402 28.56 -20.64 -17.40
CA ARG A 402 29.83 -19.94 -17.57
C ARG A 402 30.72 -20.58 -18.65
#